data_AF-A0A5B0RX48-F1
#
_entry.id   AF-A0A5B0RX48-F1
#
_cell.length_a   1.000
_cell.length_b   1.000
_cell.length_c   1.000
_cell.angle_alpha   90.00
_cell.angle_beta   90.00
_cell.angle_gamma   90.00
#
_symmetry.space_group_name_H-M   'P 1'
#
loop_
_entity.id
_entity.type
_entity.pdbx_description
1 polymer ?
#
loop_
_entity_poly.entity_id
_entity_poly.type
_entity_poly.pdbx_seq_one_letter_code
_entity_poly.pdbx_strand_id
1 'polypeptide(L)'
;MPPGDPPPLDPPPGTRSESVQLLSDSIHNPRDASLSVKDASQDVTMDSAQEQNRRLEARQPEPLRPTVPEHTSASLLRSLLAAPGNQPTNGRVSMDVTMITILLQLMDSEAERTKQLQITTEELRSTMKELKLAMADLRELRGRVQTIEAGQLTKATITPNPAKSYAATANIKKPLQPAPPTKSEMVAARPGLSIIHARVGTNPLKDAKAGDVVRKTNDILEKLDAKVNGEKVAVKAVRFLPSGNVSFYTKDRHQKDWLNRNRHTWSKQLHPDLEASPSTYSVLVHGIPRSFAVDKLESKMLLASDNSFLSDKIHRIRWLGGSREPDDPRNAGTIVVSLTDLELQTG
;
A
#
# COMPACT_ATOMS: atom_id res chain seq x y z
N MET A 1 40.86 -51.90 -51.97
CA MET A 1 40.09 -50.77 -52.52
C MET A 1 38.68 -51.26 -52.82
N PRO A 2 37.68 -50.87 -52.02
CA PRO A 2 36.27 -51.08 -52.30
C PRO A 2 35.60 -49.83 -52.90
N PRO A 3 34.40 -49.97 -53.51
CA PRO A 3 33.78 -48.96 -54.38
C PRO A 3 33.14 -47.82 -53.59
N GLY A 4 33.13 -46.63 -54.20
CA GLY A 4 32.64 -45.37 -53.61
C GLY A 4 31.12 -45.29 -53.45
N ASP A 5 30.73 -44.51 -52.44
CA ASP A 5 29.36 -44.19 -52.07
C ASP A 5 28.62 -43.34 -53.14
N PRO A 6 27.30 -43.53 -53.33
CA PRO A 6 26.50 -42.68 -54.20
C PRO A 6 26.19 -41.32 -53.53
N PRO A 7 25.94 -40.25 -54.33
CA PRO A 7 25.72 -38.90 -53.80
C PRO A 7 24.36 -38.75 -53.10
N PRO A 8 24.24 -37.79 -52.16
CA PRO A 8 23.01 -37.53 -51.43
C PRO A 8 21.93 -36.89 -52.32
N LEU A 9 20.67 -37.28 -52.07
CA LEU A 9 19.47 -36.71 -52.67
C LEU A 9 19.25 -35.25 -52.23
N ASP A 10 18.85 -34.40 -53.18
CA ASP A 10 18.50 -33.00 -52.95
C ASP A 10 17.29 -32.85 -52.00
N PRO A 11 17.29 -31.85 -51.10
CA PRO A 11 16.15 -31.54 -50.25
C PRO A 11 15.02 -30.83 -51.03
N PRO A 12 13.75 -31.01 -50.63
CA PRO A 12 12.62 -30.29 -51.23
C PRO A 12 12.67 -28.77 -50.92
N PRO A 13 12.13 -27.92 -51.81
CA PRO A 13 12.30 -26.48 -51.75
C PRO A 13 11.48 -25.79 -50.64
N GLY A 14 12.22 -25.17 -49.71
CA GLY A 14 11.99 -23.87 -49.08
C GLY A 14 10.57 -23.42 -48.70
N THR A 15 10.28 -23.42 -47.40
CA THR A 15 9.67 -22.24 -46.76
C THR A 15 10.65 -21.68 -45.74
N ARG A 16 11.20 -20.52 -46.10
CA ARG A 16 12.15 -19.73 -45.33
C ARG A 16 11.38 -19.10 -44.16
N SER A 17 11.60 -19.61 -42.94
CA SER A 17 11.14 -18.99 -41.70
C SER A 17 11.91 -17.69 -41.43
N GLU A 18 11.54 -16.62 -42.11
CA GLU A 18 11.84 -15.24 -41.72
C GLU A 18 10.67 -14.69 -40.91
N SER A 19 10.63 -14.98 -39.61
CA SER A 19 9.81 -14.24 -38.63
C SER A 19 10.28 -14.39 -37.18
N VAL A 20 11.48 -14.93 -36.94
CA VAL A 20 12.09 -14.96 -35.60
C VAL A 20 13.23 -13.95 -35.56
N GLN A 21 12.87 -12.67 -35.57
CA GLN A 21 13.68 -11.53 -35.13
C GLN A 21 12.93 -10.27 -35.55
N LEU A 22 12.16 -9.71 -34.62
CA LEU A 22 11.71 -8.32 -34.50
C LEU A 22 10.42 -8.35 -33.68
N LEU A 23 10.57 -8.21 -32.36
CA LEU A 23 9.66 -7.54 -31.42
C LEU A 23 10.19 -7.74 -29.98
N SER A 24 11.48 -7.50 -29.82
CA SER A 24 12.04 -6.98 -28.57
C SER A 24 12.48 -5.57 -28.91
N ASP A 25 12.12 -4.61 -28.07
CA ASP A 25 12.42 -3.17 -28.16
C ASP A 25 11.47 -2.32 -29.02
N SER A 26 10.28 -2.01 -28.50
CA SER A 26 9.63 -0.71 -28.79
C SER A 26 8.49 -0.39 -27.82
N ILE A 27 8.80 0.11 -26.61
CA ILE A 27 8.03 1.18 -25.95
C ILE A 27 9.03 2.03 -25.16
N HIS A 28 9.82 2.82 -25.88
CA HIS A 28 10.33 4.09 -25.37
C HIS A 28 9.65 5.20 -26.15
N ASN A 29 9.00 6.07 -25.38
CA ASN A 29 8.39 7.32 -25.78
C ASN A 29 9.31 8.17 -26.65
N PRO A 30 8.79 8.85 -27.68
CA PRO A 30 9.26 10.21 -27.91
C PRO A 30 8.13 11.15 -28.36
N ARG A 31 7.95 12.26 -27.64
CA ARG A 31 8.34 13.59 -28.15
C ARG A 31 7.90 14.69 -27.17
N ASP A 32 8.91 15.34 -26.62
CA ASP A 32 8.88 16.78 -26.36
C ASP A 32 8.99 17.56 -27.68
N ALA A 33 8.21 18.62 -27.77
CA ALA A 33 8.51 19.93 -28.38
C ALA A 33 7.27 20.81 -28.17
N SER A 34 7.29 22.06 -27.72
CA SER A 34 8.28 22.99 -27.17
C SER A 34 7.53 24.31 -26.89
N LEU A 35 8.19 25.25 -26.19
CA LEU A 35 7.87 26.69 -26.04
C LEU A 35 6.83 27.06 -24.94
N SER A 36 7.02 28.06 -24.06
CA SER A 36 8.01 29.13 -23.96
C SER A 36 7.96 29.78 -22.56
N VAL A 37 9.14 30.02 -21.99
CA VAL A 37 9.66 31.22 -21.28
C VAL A 37 8.70 32.14 -20.48
N LYS A 38 9.02 32.31 -19.19
CA LYS A 38 9.17 33.57 -18.40
C LYS A 38 9.54 33.19 -16.96
N ASP A 39 10.81 33.25 -16.56
CA ASP A 39 11.54 34.43 -16.05
C ASP A 39 10.85 35.11 -14.84
N ALA A 40 11.42 34.88 -13.65
CA ALA A 40 11.40 35.78 -12.49
C ALA A 40 12.30 35.22 -11.38
N SER A 41 13.56 35.66 -11.43
CA SER A 41 14.50 35.64 -10.31
C SER A 41 14.02 36.60 -9.22
N GLN A 42 13.97 36.17 -7.96
CA GLN A 42 13.99 37.08 -6.81
C GLN A 42 14.86 36.50 -5.69
N ASP A 43 16.08 37.05 -5.65
CA ASP A 43 16.91 37.21 -4.47
C ASP A 43 16.15 38.02 -3.42
N VAL A 44 15.97 37.48 -2.20
CA VAL A 44 15.72 38.27 -0.99
C VAL A 44 16.44 37.60 0.19
N THR A 45 17.63 38.13 0.44
CA THR A 45 18.12 38.64 1.73
C THR A 45 17.86 37.80 2.99
N MET A 46 18.92 37.18 3.49
CA MET A 46 19.06 36.79 4.89
C MET A 46 19.24 38.04 5.77
N ASP A 47 18.26 38.34 6.61
CA ASP A 47 18.50 39.01 7.89
C ASP A 47 17.35 38.78 8.88
N SER A 48 17.69 38.73 10.17
CA SER A 48 16.81 38.67 11.35
C SER A 48 16.08 37.35 11.68
N ALA A 49 16.84 36.40 12.25
CA ALA A 49 16.30 35.37 13.16
C ALA A 49 17.05 35.31 14.51
N GLN A 50 17.68 36.42 14.93
CA GLN A 50 18.48 36.46 16.16
C GLN A 50 17.84 37.18 17.36
N GLU A 51 16.63 37.74 17.24
CA GLU A 51 16.02 38.55 18.32
C GLU A 51 14.81 37.90 19.02
N GLN A 52 14.39 36.68 18.68
CA GLN A 52 13.18 36.06 19.24
C GLN A 52 13.42 34.98 20.31
N ASN A 53 14.69 34.68 20.62
CA ASN A 53 15.08 33.62 21.56
C ASN A 53 15.35 34.10 23.00
N ARG A 54 14.94 35.31 23.37
CA ARG A 54 15.25 35.88 24.70
C ARG A 54 14.06 36.22 25.61
N ARG A 55 12.85 35.75 25.31
CA ARG A 55 11.66 36.19 26.06
C ARG A 55 10.58 35.14 26.38
N LEU A 56 10.96 33.89 26.59
CA LEU A 56 10.04 32.86 27.12
C LEU A 56 10.75 31.97 28.15
N GLU A 57 11.15 32.56 29.26
CA GLU A 57 11.42 31.84 30.51
C GLU A 57 10.67 32.53 31.65
N ALA A 58 10.05 31.73 32.51
CA ALA A 58 9.19 32.08 33.65
C ALA A 58 7.73 32.47 33.32
N ARG A 59 6.91 31.46 33.03
CA ARG A 59 5.60 31.28 33.69
C ARG A 59 5.19 29.80 33.62
N GLN A 60 5.33 29.10 34.74
CA GLN A 60 4.62 27.83 34.97
C GLN A 60 3.12 28.07 34.75
N PRO A 61 2.40 27.23 33.99
CA PRO A 61 0.95 27.23 34.03
C PRO A 61 0.51 26.64 35.38
N GLU A 62 -0.12 27.49 36.18
CA GLU A 62 -0.87 27.11 37.37
C GLU A 62 -1.95 26.06 36.98
N PRO A 63 -2.27 25.07 37.83
CA PRO A 63 -3.27 24.06 37.49
C PRO A 63 -4.62 24.74 37.31
N LEU A 64 -5.17 24.71 36.09
CA LEU A 64 -6.50 25.21 35.81
C LEU A 64 -7.51 24.45 36.66
N ARG A 65 -8.01 25.13 37.70
CA ARG A 65 -9.19 24.73 38.46
C ARG A 65 -10.37 24.66 37.46
N PRO A 66 -11.15 23.57 37.39
CA PRO A 66 -12.23 23.46 36.43
C PRO A 66 -13.28 24.54 36.71
N THR A 67 -13.44 25.47 35.77
CA THR A 67 -14.54 26.44 35.74
C THR A 67 -15.84 25.67 35.51
N VAL A 68 -16.70 25.63 36.53
CA VAL A 68 -18.03 25.03 36.43
C VAL A 68 -18.86 25.92 35.50
N PRO A 69 -19.41 25.41 34.39
CA PRO A 69 -20.28 26.20 33.53
C PRO A 69 -21.59 26.50 34.27
N GLU A 70 -21.96 27.79 34.33
CA GLU A 70 -23.13 28.30 35.06
C GLU A 70 -24.49 27.94 34.44
N HIS A 71 -24.50 27.25 33.29
CA HIS A 71 -25.71 26.87 32.54
C HIS A 71 -25.71 25.38 32.19
N THR A 72 -25.70 24.54 33.21
CA THR A 72 -25.84 23.07 33.06
C THR A 72 -27.29 22.62 33.24
N SER A 73 -27.63 21.44 32.72
CA SER A 73 -28.88 20.73 33.03
C SER A 73 -29.13 20.67 34.55
N ALA A 74 -28.06 20.41 35.33
CA ALA A 74 -28.08 20.43 36.78
C ALA A 74 -28.39 21.83 37.38
N SER A 75 -27.88 22.91 36.79
CA SER A 75 -28.19 24.28 37.22
C SER A 75 -29.65 24.68 36.96
N LEU A 76 -30.22 24.22 35.85
CA LEU A 76 -31.62 24.45 35.50
C LEU A 76 -32.55 23.66 36.45
N LEU A 77 -32.22 22.40 36.74
CA LEU A 77 -32.95 21.59 37.74
C LEU A 77 -32.90 22.22 39.14
N ARG A 78 -31.74 22.73 39.58
CA ARG A 78 -31.63 23.44 40.86
C ARG A 78 -32.46 24.72 40.89
N SER A 79 -32.50 25.46 39.79
CA SER A 79 -33.29 26.69 39.68
C SER A 79 -34.79 26.42 39.74
N LEU A 80 -35.24 25.31 39.13
CA LEU A 80 -36.64 24.88 39.19
C LEU A 80 -37.06 24.42 40.59
N LEU A 81 -36.15 23.77 41.32
CA LEU A 81 -36.38 23.36 42.71
C LEU A 81 -36.38 24.55 43.69
N ALA A 82 -35.72 25.65 43.34
CA ALA A 82 -35.66 26.86 44.16
C ALA A 82 -36.80 27.87 43.89
N ALA A 83 -37.59 27.67 42.83
CA ALA A 83 -38.67 28.60 42.45
C ALA A 83 -39.94 28.39 43.32
N PRO A 84 -40.42 29.41 44.04
CA PRO A 84 -41.53 29.27 44.99
C PRO A 84 -42.89 28.94 44.34
N GLY A 85 -43.05 29.15 43.03
CA GLY A 85 -44.26 28.81 42.28
C GLY A 85 -44.36 27.33 41.85
N ASN A 86 -43.29 26.54 42.01
CA ASN A 86 -43.20 25.16 41.53
C ASN A 86 -43.19 24.13 42.66
N GLN A 87 -43.54 24.53 43.88
CA GLN A 87 -43.49 23.68 45.08
C GLN A 87 -44.92 23.30 45.53
N PRO A 88 -45.58 22.30 44.92
CA PRO A 88 -46.80 21.77 45.49
C PRO A 88 -46.46 20.91 46.71
N THR A 89 -47.40 20.87 47.67
CA THR A 89 -47.35 20.18 48.98
C THR A 89 -47.06 18.67 48.93
N ASN A 90 -46.84 18.10 47.75
CA ASN A 90 -46.65 16.67 47.49
C ASN A 90 -45.28 16.29 46.88
N GLY A 91 -44.32 17.22 46.85
CA GLY A 91 -42.94 16.93 46.38
C GLY A 91 -42.80 16.69 44.86
N ARG A 92 -43.83 17.00 44.06
CA ARG A 92 -43.88 16.75 42.62
C ARG A 92 -43.70 18.04 41.83
N VAL A 93 -42.59 18.20 41.12
CA VAL A 93 -42.35 19.37 40.26
C VAL A 93 -43.16 19.22 38.97
N SER A 94 -44.02 20.20 38.66
CA SER A 94 -44.75 20.26 37.40
C SER A 94 -43.85 20.91 36.34
N MET A 95 -43.52 20.18 35.27
CA MET A 95 -42.73 20.70 34.15
C MET A 95 -43.61 20.83 32.92
N ASP A 96 -43.65 22.04 32.35
CA ASP A 96 -44.26 22.26 31.03
C ASP A 96 -43.43 21.56 29.93
N VAL A 97 -44.10 21.20 28.84
CA VAL A 97 -43.51 20.54 27.66
C VAL A 97 -42.29 21.33 27.16
N THR A 98 -42.37 22.66 27.15
CA THR A 98 -41.27 23.54 26.72
C THR A 98 -40.03 23.38 27.62
N MET A 99 -40.21 23.25 28.93
CA MET A 99 -39.10 23.08 29.87
C MET A 99 -38.46 21.70 29.75
N ILE A 100 -39.26 20.66 29.47
CA ILE A 100 -38.75 19.30 29.20
C ILE A 100 -37.89 19.32 27.93
N THR A 101 -38.34 20.00 26.87
CA THR A 101 -37.56 20.13 25.63
C THR A 101 -36.22 20.82 25.86
N ILE A 102 -36.20 21.93 26.61
CA ILE A 102 -34.95 22.65 26.94
C ILE A 102 -34.01 21.77 27.77
N LEU A 103 -34.54 21.00 28.73
CA LEU A 103 -33.74 20.10 29.56
C LEU A 103 -33.07 19.00 28.72
N LEU A 104 -33.81 18.37 27.80
CA LEU A 104 -33.28 17.37 26.89
C LEU A 104 -32.18 17.95 25.99
N GLN A 105 -32.41 19.13 25.42
CA GLN A 105 -31.40 19.82 24.60
C GLN A 105 -30.12 20.13 25.39
N LEU A 106 -30.25 20.57 26.64
CA LEU A 106 -29.09 20.82 27.50
C LEU A 106 -28.32 19.54 27.79
N MET A 107 -29.00 18.44 28.12
CA MET A 107 -28.37 17.14 28.35
C MET A 107 -27.63 16.61 27.12
N ASP A 108 -28.23 16.74 25.94
CA ASP A 108 -27.59 16.35 24.68
C ASP A 108 -26.35 17.21 24.39
N SER A 109 -26.43 18.52 24.63
CA SER A 109 -25.30 19.44 24.46
C SER A 109 -24.15 19.16 25.42
N GLU A 110 -24.45 18.75 26.66
CA GLU A 110 -23.46 18.34 27.66
C GLU A 110 -22.81 17.00 27.29
N ALA A 111 -23.59 16.04 26.82
CA ALA A 111 -23.09 14.77 26.33
C ALA A 111 -22.15 14.97 25.13
N GLU A 112 -22.48 15.88 24.22
CA GLU A 112 -21.62 16.19 23.08
C GLU A 112 -20.34 16.94 23.50
N ARG A 113 -20.46 17.89 24.42
CA ARG A 113 -19.30 18.61 24.99
C ARG A 113 -18.34 17.67 25.70
N THR A 114 -18.86 16.71 26.47
CA THR A 114 -18.02 15.72 27.18
C THR A 114 -17.31 14.78 26.21
N LYS A 115 -17.99 14.33 25.15
CA LYS A 115 -17.35 13.57 24.06
C LYS A 115 -16.24 14.37 23.38
N GLN A 116 -16.48 15.64 23.05
CA GLN A 116 -15.46 16.50 22.43
C GLN A 116 -14.24 16.69 23.34
N LEU A 117 -14.44 16.90 24.64
CA LEU A 117 -13.33 16.95 25.60
C LEU A 117 -12.57 15.62 25.69
N GLN A 118 -13.27 14.49 25.60
CA GLN A 118 -12.62 13.19 25.59
C GLN A 118 -11.78 12.98 24.31
N ILE A 119 -12.27 13.42 23.17
CA ILE A 119 -11.53 13.36 21.89
C ILE A 119 -10.28 14.24 21.98
N THR A 120 -10.41 15.50 22.40
CA THR A 120 -9.27 16.42 22.48
C THR A 120 -8.21 15.96 23.50
N THR A 121 -8.62 15.35 24.62
CA THR A 121 -7.67 14.78 25.58
C THR A 121 -6.94 13.55 25.06
N GLU A 122 -7.58 12.70 24.24
CA GLU A 122 -6.90 11.58 23.58
C GLU A 122 -5.95 12.05 22.48
N GLU A 123 -6.35 13.06 21.70
CA GLU A 123 -5.48 13.69 20.70
C GLU A 123 -4.22 14.27 21.37
N LEU A 124 -4.36 15.01 22.47
CA LEU A 124 -3.22 15.54 23.23
C LEU A 124 -2.33 14.43 23.79
N ARG A 125 -2.92 13.34 24.28
CA ARG A 125 -2.18 12.16 24.75
C ARG A 125 -1.40 11.51 23.61
N SER A 126 -1.98 11.45 22.41
CA SER A 126 -1.31 10.93 21.21
C SER A 126 -0.14 11.80 20.79
N THR A 127 -0.35 13.13 20.69
CA THR A 127 0.73 14.05 20.29
C THR A 127 1.87 14.06 21.30
N MET A 128 1.58 13.92 22.61
CA MET A 128 2.62 13.82 23.62
C MET A 128 3.43 12.52 23.53
N LYS A 129 2.82 11.41 23.09
CA LYS A 129 3.53 10.16 22.79
C LYS A 129 4.44 10.32 21.57
N GLU A 130 3.95 10.95 20.51
CA GLU A 130 4.76 11.24 19.31
C GLU A 130 5.94 12.15 19.62
N LEU A 131 5.72 13.22 20.38
CA LEU A 131 6.79 14.13 20.81
C LEU A 131 7.85 13.38 21.64
N LYS A 132 7.41 12.49 22.54
CA LYS A 132 8.33 11.66 23.34
C LYS A 132 9.18 10.73 22.47
N LEU A 133 8.58 10.15 21.42
CA LEU A 133 9.30 9.31 20.47
C LEU A 133 10.31 10.14 19.67
N ALA A 134 9.91 11.29 19.15
CA ALA A 134 10.81 12.20 18.42
C ALA A 134 12.00 12.66 19.28
N MET A 135 11.78 12.94 20.57
CA MET A 135 12.86 13.27 21.50
C MET A 135 13.82 12.08 21.75
N ALA A 136 13.31 10.84 21.73
CA ALA A 136 14.17 9.65 21.85
C ALA A 136 15.04 9.47 20.60
N ASP A 137 14.47 9.64 19.41
CA ASP A 137 15.19 9.55 18.14
C ASP A 137 16.28 10.62 18.03
N LEU A 138 15.99 11.86 18.45
CA LEU A 138 16.99 12.94 18.50
C LEU A 138 18.12 12.62 19.48
N ARG A 139 17.81 11.99 20.62
CA ARG A 139 18.82 11.57 21.60
C ARG A 139 19.72 10.47 21.02
N GLU A 140 19.15 9.52 20.28
CA GLU A 140 19.91 8.48 19.58
C GLU A 140 20.82 9.11 18.50
N LEU A 141 20.28 10.01 17.69
CA LEU A 141 21.04 10.71 16.65
C LEU A 141 22.20 11.51 17.25
N ARG A 142 21.97 12.20 18.37
CA ARG A 142 23.02 12.91 19.11
C ARG A 142 24.12 11.96 19.59
N GLY A 143 23.77 10.76 20.08
CA GLY A 143 24.75 9.74 20.46
C GLY A 143 25.60 9.26 19.27
N ARG A 144 24.97 9.07 18.11
CA ARG A 144 25.67 8.70 16.87
C ARG A 144 26.60 9.80 16.38
N VAL A 145 26.18 11.06 16.45
CA VAL A 145 27.03 12.23 16.11
C VAL A 145 28.22 12.32 17.06
N GLN A 146 28.01 12.20 18.37
CA GLN A 146 29.11 12.19 19.35
C GLN A 146 30.10 11.04 19.12
N THR A 147 29.63 9.86 18.71
CA THR A 147 30.50 8.73 18.37
C THR A 147 31.35 9.03 17.13
N ILE A 148 30.79 9.74 16.14
CA ILE A 148 31.51 10.17 14.93
C ILE A 148 32.52 11.28 15.26
N GLU A 149 32.15 12.25 16.10
CA GLU A 149 33.05 13.33 16.56
C GLU A 149 34.20 12.78 17.41
N ALA A 150 33.92 11.87 18.35
CA ALA A 150 34.94 11.20 19.15
C ALA A 150 35.87 10.31 18.30
N GLY A 151 35.36 9.74 17.19
CA GLY A 151 36.15 9.01 16.20
C GLY A 151 36.99 9.89 15.27
N GLN A 152 36.69 11.19 15.15
CA GLN A 152 37.45 12.15 14.34
C GLN A 152 38.50 12.96 15.13
N LEU A 153 38.39 13.03 16.47
CA LEU A 153 39.26 13.88 17.29
C LEU A 153 40.66 13.32 17.58
N THR A 154 41.07 12.22 16.94
CA THR A 154 42.47 11.73 16.94
C THR A 154 43.21 12.07 15.64
N LYS A 155 42.92 13.22 15.04
CA LYS A 155 43.84 13.82 14.07
C LYS A 155 44.91 14.60 14.83
N ALA A 156 45.91 13.86 15.30
CA ALA A 156 47.08 14.42 15.97
C ALA A 156 47.73 15.50 15.09
N THR A 157 47.94 16.65 15.72
CA THR A 157 48.75 17.79 15.29
C THR A 157 49.98 17.35 14.50
N ILE A 158 50.11 17.86 13.28
CA ILE A 158 51.33 17.76 12.49
C ILE A 158 52.37 18.68 13.17
N THR A 159 53.38 18.08 13.79
CA THR A 159 54.65 18.74 14.12
C THR A 159 55.77 18.01 13.37
N PRO A 160 56.74 18.72 12.78
CA PRO A 160 57.71 18.12 11.86
C PRO A 160 58.79 17.33 12.63
N ASN A 161 58.86 16.02 12.33
CA ASN A 161 59.98 15.03 12.33
C ASN A 161 61.20 15.19 13.28
N PRO A 162 61.90 14.09 13.69
CA PRO A 162 62.22 12.95 12.81
C PRO A 162 62.21 11.53 13.44
N ALA A 163 62.35 10.56 12.52
CA ALA A 163 62.85 9.20 12.72
C ALA A 163 61.92 8.19 13.41
N LYS A 164 61.00 7.57 12.65
CA LYS A 164 60.60 6.17 12.90
C LYS A 164 60.50 5.39 11.59
N SER A 165 61.18 4.25 11.64
CA SER A 165 61.52 3.31 10.57
C SER A 165 60.32 2.79 9.76
N TYR A 166 60.54 2.56 8.47
CA TYR A 166 59.58 2.08 7.45
C TYR A 166 59.02 0.66 7.71
N ALA A 167 59.46 -0.02 8.77
CA ALA A 167 59.09 -1.40 9.08
C ALA A 167 57.85 -1.57 9.98
N ALA A 168 57.29 -0.48 10.55
CA ALA A 168 56.26 -0.58 11.60
C ALA A 168 54.80 -0.45 11.13
N THR A 169 54.52 -0.31 9.83
CA THR A 169 53.15 -0.12 9.30
C THR A 169 52.50 -1.38 8.74
N ALA A 170 53.20 -2.52 8.70
CA ALA A 170 52.70 -3.74 8.07
C ALA A 170 51.62 -4.49 8.86
N ASN A 171 51.25 -4.08 10.08
CA ASN A 171 50.39 -4.89 10.96
C ASN A 171 49.17 -4.17 11.58
N ILE A 172 48.79 -2.99 11.09
CA ILE A 172 47.50 -2.40 11.47
C ILE A 172 46.43 -2.99 10.55
N LYS A 173 45.79 -4.08 11.01
CA LYS A 173 44.56 -4.59 10.41
C LYS A 173 43.51 -3.50 10.48
N LYS A 174 43.34 -2.75 9.39
CA LYS A 174 42.22 -1.83 9.19
C LYS A 174 40.92 -2.64 9.41
N PRO A 175 39.95 -2.17 10.21
CA PRO A 175 38.64 -2.81 10.28
C PRO A 175 38.12 -2.87 8.84
N LEU A 176 37.87 -4.09 8.36
CA LEU A 176 37.34 -4.33 7.03
C LEU A 176 36.03 -3.56 6.94
N GLN A 177 36.00 -2.51 6.11
CA GLN A 177 34.74 -1.84 5.81
C GLN A 177 33.75 -2.91 5.33
N PRO A 178 32.50 -2.92 5.80
CA PRO A 178 31.52 -3.89 5.33
C PRO A 178 31.46 -3.78 3.81
N ALA A 179 31.62 -4.92 3.14
CA ALA A 179 31.59 -4.95 1.69
C ALA A 179 30.27 -4.31 1.22
N PRO A 180 30.29 -3.53 0.13
CA PRO A 180 29.07 -2.99 -0.43
C PRO A 180 28.10 -4.15 -0.73
N PRO A 181 26.79 -3.96 -0.51
CA PRO A 181 25.82 -5.01 -0.72
C PRO A 181 25.92 -5.52 -2.16
N THR A 182 25.93 -6.84 -2.28
CA THR A 182 25.95 -7.49 -3.59
C THR A 182 24.65 -7.21 -4.35
N LYS A 183 24.70 -7.32 -5.67
CA LYS A 183 23.50 -7.13 -6.53
C LYS A 183 22.36 -8.06 -6.13
N SER A 184 22.68 -9.29 -5.70
CA SER A 184 21.71 -10.26 -5.16
C SER A 184 21.05 -9.77 -3.87
N GLU A 185 21.82 -9.23 -2.93
CA GLU A 185 21.30 -8.69 -1.67
C GLU A 185 20.41 -7.47 -1.93
N MET A 186 20.83 -6.59 -2.84
CA MET A 186 20.06 -5.40 -3.21
C MET A 186 18.74 -5.74 -3.93
N VAL A 187 18.73 -6.81 -4.74
CA VAL A 187 17.50 -7.33 -5.38
C VAL A 187 16.60 -8.02 -4.36
N ALA A 188 17.16 -8.80 -3.44
CA ALA A 188 16.40 -9.48 -2.39
C ALA A 188 15.74 -8.48 -1.42
N ALA A 189 16.47 -7.41 -1.06
CA ALA A 189 15.99 -6.36 -0.17
C ALA A 189 15.03 -5.36 -0.84
N ARG A 190 14.76 -5.50 -2.14
CA ARG A 190 13.84 -4.59 -2.85
C ARG A 190 12.41 -4.83 -2.35
N PRO A 191 11.75 -3.80 -1.78
CA PRO A 191 10.36 -3.94 -1.36
C PRO A 191 9.47 -4.36 -2.52
N GLY A 192 8.58 -5.30 -2.23
CA GLY A 192 7.60 -5.74 -3.21
C GLY A 192 6.48 -4.72 -3.35
N LEU A 193 6.09 -4.39 -4.59
CA LEU A 193 4.99 -3.45 -4.86
C LEU A 193 3.85 -4.16 -5.60
N SER A 194 2.65 -4.12 -5.01
CA SER A 194 1.41 -4.61 -5.63
C SER A 194 0.43 -3.45 -5.80
N ILE A 195 -0.11 -3.27 -7.01
CA ILE A 195 -1.07 -2.20 -7.31
C ILE A 195 -2.45 -2.84 -7.51
N ILE A 196 -3.43 -2.35 -6.77
CA ILE A 196 -4.84 -2.70 -6.96
C ILE A 196 -5.52 -1.54 -7.68
N HIS A 197 -6.17 -1.88 -8.78
CA HIS A 197 -6.92 -0.92 -9.57
C HIS A 197 -8.28 -0.67 -8.94
N ALA A 198 -8.63 0.60 -8.79
CA ALA A 198 -9.97 0.98 -8.40
C ALA A 198 -10.95 0.77 -9.55
N ARG A 199 -12.23 0.57 -9.22
CA ARG A 199 -13.32 0.65 -10.17
C ARG A 199 -13.26 2.01 -10.89
N VAL A 200 -13.47 2.00 -12.21
CA VAL A 200 -13.41 3.21 -13.02
C VAL A 200 -14.42 4.24 -12.50
N GLY A 201 -13.97 5.48 -12.28
CA GLY A 201 -14.79 6.57 -11.77
C GLY A 201 -14.95 6.60 -10.25
N THR A 202 -14.29 5.70 -9.50
CA THR A 202 -14.29 5.72 -8.03
C THR A 202 -12.91 6.06 -7.48
N ASN A 203 -12.90 6.73 -6.33
CA ASN A 203 -11.68 6.99 -5.55
C ASN A 203 -11.83 6.30 -4.19
N PRO A 204 -11.69 4.96 -4.13
CA PRO A 204 -11.81 4.24 -2.88
C PRO A 204 -10.74 4.73 -1.90
N LEU A 205 -11.10 4.83 -0.62
CA LEU A 205 -10.18 5.18 0.47
C LEU A 205 -9.58 6.60 0.38
N LYS A 206 -10.20 7.53 -0.37
CA LYS A 206 -9.73 8.92 -0.51
C LYS A 206 -9.50 9.63 0.84
N ASP A 207 -10.38 9.39 1.81
CA ASP A 207 -10.32 10.02 3.14
C ASP A 207 -9.69 9.10 4.21
N ALA A 208 -9.25 7.89 3.83
CA ALA A 208 -8.66 6.94 4.76
C ALA A 208 -7.18 7.25 5.02
N LYS A 209 -6.74 7.17 6.28
CA LYS A 209 -5.33 7.28 6.61
C LYS A 209 -4.58 6.01 6.19
N ALA A 210 -3.39 6.17 5.61
CA ALA A 210 -2.58 5.06 5.14
C ALA A 210 -2.30 4.02 6.25
N GLY A 211 -2.06 4.45 7.49
CA GLY A 211 -1.85 3.56 8.63
C GLY A 211 -3.06 2.68 8.97
N ASP A 212 -4.28 3.22 8.85
CA ASP A 212 -5.50 2.45 9.09
C ASP A 212 -5.73 1.41 7.99
N VAL A 213 -5.44 1.76 6.73
CA VAL A 213 -5.51 0.82 5.60
C VAL A 213 -4.47 -0.29 5.74
N VAL A 214 -3.25 0.03 6.17
CA VAL A 214 -2.21 -0.98 6.46
C VAL A 214 -2.69 -1.94 7.56
N ARG A 215 -3.20 -1.42 8.69
CA ARG A 215 -3.71 -2.25 9.79
C ARG A 215 -4.84 -3.16 9.32
N LYS A 216 -5.87 -2.60 8.69
CA LYS A 216 -7.03 -3.35 8.18
C LYS A 216 -6.61 -4.41 7.15
N THR A 217 -5.64 -4.09 6.29
CA THR A 217 -5.12 -5.06 5.32
C THR A 217 -4.41 -6.20 6.01
N ASN A 218 -3.54 -5.93 7.00
CA ASN A 218 -2.84 -6.96 7.75
C ASN A 218 -3.80 -7.83 8.58
N ASP A 219 -4.88 -7.26 9.13
CA ASP A 219 -5.93 -8.03 9.81
C ASP A 219 -6.63 -9.01 8.86
N ILE A 220 -6.88 -8.60 7.60
CA ILE A 220 -7.45 -9.46 6.56
C ILE A 220 -6.45 -10.57 6.19
N LEU A 221 -5.17 -10.24 6.02
CA LEU A 221 -4.12 -11.21 5.68
C LEU A 221 -3.93 -12.24 6.79
N GLU A 222 -4.04 -11.83 8.05
CA GLU A 222 -3.98 -12.73 9.20
C GLU A 222 -5.17 -13.70 9.23
N LYS A 223 -6.39 -13.22 8.94
CA LYS A 223 -7.58 -14.08 8.82
C LYS A 223 -7.47 -15.12 7.71
N LEU A 224 -6.69 -14.84 6.67
CA LEU A 224 -6.44 -15.76 5.55
C LEU A 224 -5.26 -16.72 5.82
N ASP A 225 -4.66 -16.68 7.02
CA ASP A 225 -3.42 -17.39 7.38
C ASP A 225 -2.31 -17.24 6.31
N ALA A 226 -2.16 -16.03 5.76
CA ALA A 226 -1.25 -15.77 4.66
C ALA A 226 0.22 -15.94 5.08
N LYS A 227 0.86 -17.02 4.62
CA LYS A 227 2.27 -17.35 4.91
C LYS A 227 3.06 -17.64 3.64
N VAL A 228 4.31 -17.19 3.60
CA VAL A 228 5.29 -17.50 2.55
C VAL A 228 6.61 -17.85 3.23
N ASN A 229 7.15 -19.04 2.95
CA ASN A 229 8.37 -19.55 3.59
C ASN A 229 8.30 -19.55 5.13
N GLY A 230 7.11 -19.77 5.70
CA GLY A 230 6.86 -19.73 7.15
C GLY A 230 6.73 -18.32 7.75
N GLU A 231 7.00 -17.25 7.00
CA GLU A 231 6.81 -15.86 7.43
C GLU A 231 5.40 -15.37 7.05
N LYS A 232 4.74 -14.64 7.96
CA LYS A 232 3.44 -14.00 7.68
C LYS A 232 3.60 -12.93 6.59
N VAL A 233 2.73 -12.95 5.59
CA VAL A 233 2.68 -11.89 4.57
C VAL A 233 2.19 -10.61 5.22
N ALA A 234 3.00 -9.53 5.14
CA ALA A 234 2.67 -8.26 5.78
C ALA A 234 2.85 -7.09 4.82
N VAL A 235 1.83 -6.22 4.79
CA VAL A 235 1.92 -4.91 4.15
C VAL A 235 2.58 -3.95 5.13
N LYS A 236 3.64 -3.27 4.66
CA LYS A 236 4.43 -2.29 5.42
C LYS A 236 3.97 -0.87 5.19
N ALA A 237 3.52 -0.56 3.98
CA ALA A 237 3.05 0.77 3.63
C ALA A 237 2.01 0.70 2.52
N VAL A 238 1.18 1.74 2.46
CA VAL A 238 0.19 1.94 1.41
C VAL A 238 0.35 3.34 0.84
N ARG A 239 0.17 3.47 -0.48
CA ARG A 239 0.13 4.76 -1.19
C ARG A 239 -1.11 4.83 -2.05
N PHE A 240 -1.86 5.91 -1.91
CA PHE A 240 -2.99 6.23 -2.78
C PHE A 240 -2.49 7.00 -4.01
N LEU A 241 -2.90 6.58 -5.20
CA LEU A 241 -2.56 7.25 -6.45
C LEU A 241 -3.65 8.25 -6.82
N PRO A 242 -3.33 9.36 -7.53
CA PRO A 242 -4.32 10.32 -8.00
C PRO A 242 -5.43 9.69 -8.86
N SER A 243 -5.15 8.56 -9.51
CA SER A 243 -6.10 7.80 -10.32
C SER A 243 -7.11 6.97 -9.51
N GLY A 244 -7.07 7.02 -8.17
CA GLY A 244 -7.88 6.17 -7.28
C GLY A 244 -7.28 4.78 -7.00
N ASN A 245 -6.21 4.38 -7.72
CA ASN A 245 -5.53 3.11 -7.48
C ASN A 245 -4.78 3.11 -6.14
N VAL A 246 -4.54 1.93 -5.60
CA VAL A 246 -3.87 1.77 -4.30
C VAL A 246 -2.66 0.85 -4.45
N SER A 247 -1.50 1.36 -4.03
CA SER A 247 -0.22 0.65 -4.00
C SER A 247 0.06 0.10 -2.62
N PHE A 248 0.39 -1.18 -2.53
CA PHE A 248 0.72 -1.90 -1.31
C PHE A 248 2.18 -2.34 -1.37
N TYR A 249 2.95 -1.99 -0.34
CA TYR A 249 4.36 -2.34 -0.21
C TYR A 249 4.54 -3.50 0.76
N THR A 250 5.23 -4.55 0.33
CA THR A 250 5.65 -5.69 1.16
C THR A 250 7.15 -5.68 1.38
N LYS A 251 7.58 -6.47 2.36
CA LYS A 251 9.00 -6.67 2.67
C LYS A 251 9.78 -7.19 1.46
N ASP A 252 9.32 -8.31 0.89
CA ASP A 252 10.05 -9.03 -0.15
C ASP A 252 9.19 -9.33 -1.39
N ARG A 253 9.84 -9.74 -2.49
CA ARG A 253 9.19 -10.14 -3.74
C ARG A 253 8.26 -11.35 -3.57
N HIS A 254 8.61 -12.33 -2.74
CA HIS A 254 7.79 -13.51 -2.54
C HIS A 254 6.43 -13.17 -1.90
N GLN A 255 6.42 -12.22 -0.94
CA GLN A 255 5.19 -11.70 -0.34
C GLN A 255 4.34 -10.93 -1.35
N LYS A 256 4.98 -10.12 -2.22
CA LYS A 256 4.31 -9.43 -3.33
C LYS A 256 3.65 -10.43 -4.29
N ASP A 257 4.33 -11.50 -4.64
CA ASP A 257 3.79 -12.50 -5.57
C ASP A 257 2.59 -13.22 -4.95
N TRP A 258 2.64 -13.52 -3.64
CA TRP A 258 1.46 -14.03 -2.92
C TRP A 258 0.30 -13.02 -2.93
N LEU A 259 0.54 -11.74 -2.62
CA LEU A 259 -0.49 -10.70 -2.63
C LEU A 259 -1.16 -10.59 -4.00
N ASN A 260 -0.39 -10.64 -5.09
CA ASN A 260 -0.92 -10.52 -6.44
C ASN A 260 -1.73 -11.76 -6.85
N ARG A 261 -1.31 -12.97 -6.48
CA ARG A 261 -2.08 -14.19 -6.76
C ARG A 261 -3.44 -14.16 -6.04
N ASN A 262 -3.45 -13.69 -4.79
CA ASN A 262 -4.64 -13.70 -3.94
C ASN A 262 -5.41 -12.38 -3.92
N ARG A 263 -5.09 -11.43 -4.79
CA ARG A 263 -5.70 -10.09 -4.80
C ARG A 263 -7.23 -10.11 -4.79
N HIS A 264 -7.81 -11.00 -5.59
CA HIS A 264 -9.25 -11.20 -5.70
C HIS A 264 -9.94 -11.64 -4.39
N THR A 265 -9.19 -12.24 -3.47
CA THR A 265 -9.71 -12.72 -2.19
C THR A 265 -9.63 -11.65 -1.11
N TRP A 266 -8.48 -10.97 -0.99
CA TRP A 266 -8.25 -10.02 0.10
C TRP A 266 -8.68 -8.59 -0.24
N SER A 267 -8.56 -8.14 -1.50
CA SER A 267 -8.79 -6.73 -1.84
C SER A 267 -10.25 -6.32 -1.70
N LYS A 268 -11.18 -7.22 -2.04
CA LYS A 268 -12.63 -7.02 -1.85
C LYS A 268 -13.04 -6.87 -0.37
N GLN A 269 -12.30 -7.50 0.55
CA GLN A 269 -12.55 -7.37 1.99
C GLN A 269 -12.08 -6.02 2.52
N LEU A 270 -11.11 -5.40 1.84
CA LEU A 270 -10.63 -4.08 2.19
C LEU A 270 -11.64 -3.01 1.75
N HIS A 271 -12.06 -3.06 0.47
CA HIS A 271 -13.07 -2.18 -0.11
C HIS A 271 -13.72 -2.81 -1.36
N PRO A 272 -15.05 -2.72 -1.55
CA PRO A 272 -15.74 -3.28 -2.73
C PRO A 272 -15.21 -2.73 -4.07
N ASP A 273 -14.88 -1.45 -4.13
CA ASP A 273 -14.32 -0.85 -5.35
C ASP A 273 -12.84 -1.16 -5.62
N LEU A 274 -12.18 -1.89 -4.71
CA LEU A 274 -10.84 -2.45 -4.93
C LEU A 274 -10.91 -3.92 -5.33
N GLU A 275 -12.09 -4.44 -5.69
CA GLU A 275 -12.24 -5.80 -6.16
C GLU A 275 -11.41 -6.04 -7.43
N ALA A 276 -10.48 -6.99 -7.32
CA ALA A 276 -9.65 -7.41 -8.43
C ALA A 276 -10.15 -8.76 -8.96
N SER A 277 -10.19 -8.93 -10.27
CA SER A 277 -10.43 -10.25 -10.85
C SER A 277 -9.27 -11.20 -10.53
N PRO A 278 -9.54 -12.51 -10.36
CA PRO A 278 -8.49 -13.52 -10.23
C PRO A 278 -7.51 -13.41 -11.40
N SER A 279 -6.23 -13.70 -11.14
CA SER A 279 -5.27 -13.85 -12.23
C SER A 279 -5.70 -15.03 -13.09
N THR A 280 -5.84 -14.81 -14.40
CA THR A 280 -6.23 -15.85 -15.33
C THR A 280 -5.14 -16.15 -16.34
N TYR A 281 -4.98 -17.42 -16.65
CA TYR A 281 -4.06 -17.96 -17.64
C TYR A 281 -4.86 -18.42 -18.85
N SER A 282 -4.59 -17.86 -20.02
CA SER A 282 -5.37 -18.18 -21.22
C SER A 282 -4.66 -19.23 -22.05
N VAL A 283 -5.39 -20.27 -22.44
CA VAL A 283 -4.96 -21.31 -23.38
C VAL A 283 -5.84 -21.24 -24.62
N LEU A 284 -5.23 -21.40 -25.79
CA LEU A 284 -5.94 -21.52 -27.05
C LEU A 284 -6.23 -23.00 -27.32
N VAL A 285 -7.50 -23.33 -27.50
CA VAL A 285 -7.92 -24.68 -27.85
C VAL A 285 -8.50 -24.64 -29.25
N HIS A 286 -7.86 -25.37 -30.15
CA HIS A 286 -8.24 -25.46 -31.56
C HIS A 286 -9.10 -26.70 -31.81
N GLY A 287 -9.78 -26.75 -32.97
CA GLY A 287 -10.54 -27.93 -33.37
C GLY A 287 -11.87 -28.11 -32.64
N ILE A 288 -12.36 -27.07 -31.94
CA ILE A 288 -13.62 -27.14 -31.21
C ILE A 288 -14.80 -27.05 -32.19
N PRO A 289 -15.74 -28.01 -32.18
CA PRO A 289 -16.93 -27.96 -33.03
C PRO A 289 -17.74 -26.69 -32.78
N ARG A 290 -18.27 -26.06 -33.83
CA ARG A 290 -19.08 -24.83 -33.68
C ARG A 290 -20.36 -25.02 -32.84
N SER A 291 -20.86 -26.25 -32.77
CA SER A 291 -21.99 -26.63 -31.92
C SER A 291 -21.64 -26.61 -30.42
N PHE A 292 -20.36 -26.48 -30.05
CA PHE A 292 -19.93 -26.40 -28.67
C PHE A 292 -20.42 -25.10 -28.01
N ALA A 293 -21.24 -25.24 -26.98
CA ALA A 293 -21.87 -24.13 -26.29
C ALA A 293 -20.96 -23.56 -25.19
N VAL A 294 -20.07 -22.62 -25.55
CA VAL A 294 -19.10 -22.01 -24.62
C VAL A 294 -19.72 -21.33 -23.39
N ASP A 295 -20.99 -20.92 -23.48
CA ASP A 295 -21.72 -20.21 -22.43
C ASP A 295 -22.46 -21.15 -21.46
N LYS A 296 -22.52 -22.45 -21.76
CA LYS A 296 -23.22 -23.44 -20.93
C LYS A 296 -22.30 -24.01 -19.84
N LEU A 297 -22.86 -24.15 -18.64
CA LEU A 297 -22.17 -24.79 -17.51
C LEU A 297 -21.79 -26.24 -17.81
N GLU A 298 -22.65 -26.98 -18.50
CA GLU A 298 -22.41 -28.37 -18.91
C GLU A 298 -21.14 -28.49 -19.78
N SER A 299 -20.96 -27.59 -20.74
CA SER A 299 -19.79 -27.58 -21.62
C SER A 299 -18.50 -27.27 -20.85
N LYS A 300 -18.59 -26.42 -19.84
CA LYS A 300 -17.49 -26.13 -18.91
C LYS A 300 -17.14 -27.34 -18.04
N MET A 301 -18.15 -28.06 -17.54
CA MET A 301 -17.96 -29.29 -16.76
C MET A 301 -17.34 -30.41 -17.59
N LEU A 302 -17.84 -30.62 -18.81
CA LEU A 302 -17.33 -31.63 -19.74
C LEU A 302 -15.86 -31.37 -20.09
N LEU A 303 -15.52 -30.13 -20.47
CA LEU A 303 -14.14 -29.77 -20.80
C LEU A 303 -13.20 -30.00 -19.60
N ALA A 304 -13.66 -29.70 -18.38
CA ALA A 304 -12.87 -29.90 -17.19
C ALA A 304 -12.69 -31.40 -16.86
N SER A 305 -13.75 -32.19 -16.93
CA SER A 305 -13.69 -33.64 -16.68
C SER A 305 -12.79 -34.36 -17.68
N ASP A 306 -12.88 -34.00 -18.97
CA ASP A 306 -12.09 -34.62 -20.04
C ASP A 306 -10.59 -34.36 -19.88
N ASN A 307 -10.24 -33.27 -19.20
CA ASN A 307 -8.86 -32.87 -18.92
C ASN A 307 -8.46 -33.11 -17.45
N SER A 308 -9.22 -33.93 -16.72
CA SER A 308 -8.92 -34.34 -15.34
C SER A 308 -8.72 -33.19 -14.34
N PHE A 309 -9.47 -32.10 -14.49
CA PHE A 309 -9.48 -31.01 -13.51
C PHE A 309 -10.91 -30.56 -13.18
N LEU A 310 -11.07 -29.78 -12.12
CA LEU A 310 -12.37 -29.32 -11.65
C LEU A 310 -12.85 -28.09 -12.45
N SER A 311 -14.15 -28.03 -12.73
CA SER A 311 -14.73 -26.93 -13.54
C SER A 311 -14.62 -25.53 -12.91
N ASP A 312 -14.39 -25.44 -11.61
CA ASP A 312 -14.09 -24.19 -10.88
C ASP A 312 -12.76 -23.57 -11.32
N LYS A 313 -11.83 -24.37 -11.86
CA LYS A 313 -10.55 -23.91 -12.42
C LYS A 313 -10.69 -23.16 -13.74
N ILE A 314 -11.81 -23.30 -14.44
CA ILE A 314 -12.10 -22.51 -15.64
C ILE A 314 -12.78 -21.21 -15.19
N HIS A 315 -12.16 -20.07 -15.42
CA HIS A 315 -12.76 -18.76 -15.19
C HIS A 315 -13.77 -18.41 -16.28
N ARG A 316 -13.39 -18.61 -17.55
CA ARG A 316 -14.21 -18.23 -18.71
C ARG A 316 -13.80 -19.01 -19.96
N ILE A 317 -14.78 -19.31 -20.82
CA ILE A 317 -14.55 -19.81 -22.18
C ILE A 317 -15.14 -18.80 -23.15
N ARG A 318 -14.44 -18.48 -24.24
CA ARG A 318 -14.95 -17.60 -25.31
C ARG A 318 -14.40 -18.02 -26.65
N TRP A 319 -15.13 -17.75 -27.72
CA TRP A 319 -14.59 -17.94 -29.07
C TRP A 319 -13.52 -16.91 -29.39
N LEU A 320 -12.47 -17.35 -30.09
CA LEU A 320 -11.43 -16.49 -30.63
C LEU A 320 -11.75 -16.16 -32.09
N GLY A 321 -12.60 -15.15 -32.29
CA GLY A 321 -12.96 -14.65 -33.62
C GLY A 321 -13.73 -15.65 -34.50
N GLY A 322 -14.08 -15.20 -35.71
CA GLY A 322 -14.85 -15.96 -36.70
C GLY A 322 -16.33 -15.54 -36.78
N SER A 323 -16.87 -15.49 -38.02
CA SER A 323 -18.30 -15.32 -38.23
C SER A 323 -19.02 -16.54 -37.65
N ARG A 324 -20.08 -16.32 -36.87
CA ARG A 324 -20.96 -17.39 -36.37
C ARG A 324 -22.17 -17.61 -37.27
N GLU A 325 -22.14 -17.02 -38.47
CA GLU A 325 -23.22 -17.17 -39.44
C GLU A 325 -23.36 -18.64 -39.88
N PRO A 326 -24.59 -19.07 -40.19
CA PRO A 326 -24.87 -20.44 -40.62
C PRO A 326 -24.12 -20.83 -41.90
N ASP A 327 -23.77 -19.83 -42.73
CA ASP A 327 -23.17 -20.02 -44.05
C ASP A 327 -21.63 -20.08 -44.01
N ASP A 328 -21.01 -20.03 -42.83
CA ASP A 328 -19.56 -20.18 -42.71
C ASP A 328 -19.16 -21.66 -42.91
N PRO A 329 -18.33 -21.99 -43.92
CA PRO A 329 -17.99 -23.37 -44.27
C PRO A 329 -17.09 -24.08 -43.24
N ARG A 330 -16.63 -23.39 -42.19
CA ARG A 330 -15.74 -23.96 -41.18
C ARG A 330 -16.51 -24.75 -40.12
N ASN A 331 -16.25 -26.06 -40.02
CA ASN A 331 -16.91 -26.93 -39.03
C ASN A 331 -16.36 -26.82 -37.59
N ALA A 332 -15.16 -26.26 -37.44
CA ALA A 332 -14.49 -26.10 -36.16
C ALA A 332 -13.88 -24.69 -36.04
N GLY A 333 -13.63 -24.27 -34.81
CA GLY A 333 -12.97 -23.01 -34.51
C GLY A 333 -12.02 -23.09 -33.33
N THR A 334 -11.59 -21.93 -32.87
CA THR A 334 -10.67 -21.78 -31.73
C THR A 334 -11.40 -21.11 -30.59
N ILE A 335 -11.26 -21.65 -29.38
CA ILE A 335 -11.72 -21.02 -28.14
C ILE A 335 -10.52 -20.57 -27.31
N VAL A 336 -10.72 -19.52 -26.53
CA VAL A 336 -9.85 -19.12 -25.44
C VAL A 336 -10.45 -19.65 -24.15
N VAL A 337 -9.70 -20.49 -23.45
CA VAL A 337 -10.04 -20.97 -22.11
C VAL A 337 -9.18 -20.20 -21.12
N SER A 338 -9.82 -19.38 -20.28
CA SER A 338 -9.16 -18.66 -19.19
C SER A 338 -9.24 -19.52 -17.93
N LEU A 339 -8.10 -19.99 -17.44
CA LEU A 339 -7.94 -20.82 -16.24
C LEU A 339 -7.48 -19.98 -15.05
N THR A 340 -7.83 -20.35 -13.82
CA THR A 340 -7.38 -19.66 -12.59
C THR A 340 -6.10 -20.23 -12.00
N ASP A 341 -5.59 -21.33 -12.55
CA ASP A 341 -4.43 -22.08 -12.04
C ASP A 341 -3.34 -22.17 -13.12
N LEU A 342 -2.09 -21.91 -12.75
CA LEU A 342 -0.95 -21.88 -13.69
C LEU A 342 -0.49 -23.29 -14.05
N GLU A 343 -0.58 -24.23 -13.12
CA GLU A 343 -0.09 -25.61 -13.28
C GLU A 343 -0.89 -26.41 -14.33
N LEU A 344 -2.04 -25.89 -14.77
CA LEU A 344 -2.89 -26.49 -15.79
C LEU A 344 -2.51 -26.09 -17.22
N GLN A 345 -1.47 -25.27 -17.43
CA GLN A 345 -1.01 -24.87 -18.77
C GLN A 345 -0.07 -25.88 -19.44
N THR A 346 0.52 -26.81 -18.69
CA THR A 346 1.59 -27.70 -19.16
C THR A 346 1.15 -29.15 -19.41
N GLY A 347 -0.16 -29.42 -19.33
CA GLY A 347 -0.75 -30.74 -19.51
C GLY A 347 -0.91 -31.15 -20.97
#